data_AF-A0A939RKJ0-F1
#
_entry.id   AF-A0A939RKJ0-F1
#
_cell.length_a   1.000
_cell.length_b   1.000
_cell.length_c   1.000
_cell.angle_alpha   90.00
_cell.angle_beta   90.00
_cell.angle_gamma   90.00
#
_symmetry.space_group_name_H-M   'P 1'
#
loop_
_entity.id
_entity.type
_entity.pdbx_description
1 polymer ?
#
loop_
_entity_poly.entity_id
_entity_poly.type
_entity_poly.pdbx_seq_one_letter_code
_entity_poly.pdbx_strand_id
1 'polypeptide(L)'
;MTKPLPAVPAPRPGRLGRRLYAELAAAAPAVRRRFYATLDTGDWAQVLAAADAEAGTPYALWADDPVGFVEDVLGESQWSRQRDILEALVDNRRVAVPSCFGSGKTHIAARAAVWSAVVHPPGTALTVTTATRARQVQRQMWPHIRQIVARAGLPGEVGVAQWKMPDRHGSSVVVAYGFSAPPHDESAVQGIHAPRLMVIVDEAGGIGRIIGAAMRGLLTGEHTRALLIGNPATDDEGSWFEQTCADPTVRVLPISVYD
;
A
#
# COMPACT_ATOMS: atom_id res chain seq x y z
N MET A 1 -11.48 10.47 10.75
CA MET A 1 -12.69 11.33 10.59
C MET A 1 -13.81 11.03 11.61
N THR A 2 -14.74 11.96 11.84
CA THR A 2 -15.96 11.75 12.66
C THR A 2 -17.18 11.24 11.84
N LYS A 3 -17.09 11.26 10.51
CA LYS A 3 -18.13 10.77 9.59
C LYS A 3 -17.49 9.91 8.49
N PRO A 4 -18.14 8.82 8.04
CA PRO A 4 -17.65 8.03 6.93
C PRO A 4 -17.71 8.84 5.62
N LEU A 5 -16.73 8.62 4.74
CA LEU A 5 -16.76 9.16 3.37
C LEU A 5 -18.03 8.68 2.63
N PRO A 6 -18.56 9.45 1.68
CA PRO A 6 -19.67 9.01 0.86
C PRO A 6 -19.27 7.76 0.05
N ALA A 7 -20.18 6.78 -0.01
CA ALA A 7 -19.94 5.52 -0.72
C ALA A 7 -19.77 5.70 -2.24
N VAL A 8 -20.32 6.78 -2.81
CA VAL A 8 -20.22 7.10 -4.24
C VAL A 8 -19.88 8.60 -4.39
N PRO A 9 -18.86 8.96 -5.19
CA PRO A 9 -18.59 10.34 -5.55
C PRO A 9 -19.77 11.00 -6.28
N ALA A 10 -19.81 12.33 -6.34
CA ALA A 10 -20.75 13.02 -7.22
C ALA A 10 -20.48 12.65 -8.70
N PRO A 11 -21.51 12.59 -9.58
CA PRO A 11 -21.30 12.20 -10.98
C PRO A 11 -20.32 13.11 -11.74
N ARG A 12 -20.29 14.41 -11.39
CA ARG A 12 -19.33 15.39 -11.89
C ARG A 12 -19.05 16.45 -10.81
N PRO A 13 -17.80 16.93 -10.71
CA PRO A 13 -17.46 17.99 -9.78
C PRO A 13 -17.93 19.36 -10.27
N GLY A 14 -18.63 20.09 -9.41
CA GLY A 14 -18.95 21.50 -9.56
C GLY A 14 -17.75 22.42 -9.28
N ARG A 15 -17.94 23.74 -9.44
CA ARG A 15 -16.88 24.74 -9.21
C ARG A 15 -16.32 24.71 -7.79
N LEU A 16 -17.19 24.57 -6.79
CA LEU A 16 -16.79 24.50 -5.38
C LEU A 16 -15.94 23.25 -5.11
N GLY A 17 -16.37 22.07 -5.58
CA GLY A 17 -15.64 20.82 -5.40
C GLY A 17 -14.21 20.87 -5.97
N ARG A 18 -14.05 21.41 -7.18
CA ARG A 18 -12.73 21.60 -7.80
C ARG A 18 -11.84 22.53 -6.99
N ARG A 19 -12.39 23.65 -6.53
CA ARG A 19 -11.66 24.60 -5.69
C ARG A 19 -11.23 23.96 -4.37
N LEU A 20 -12.15 23.29 -3.67
CA LEU A 20 -11.85 22.59 -2.42
C LEU A 20 -10.78 21.52 -2.61
N TYR A 21 -10.89 20.70 -3.66
CA TYR A 21 -9.88 19.71 -3.99
C TYR A 21 -8.51 20.34 -4.23
N ALA A 22 -8.43 21.41 -5.04
CA ALA A 22 -7.16 22.09 -5.32
C ALA A 22 -6.53 22.68 -4.04
N GLU A 23 -7.32 23.30 -3.16
CA GLU A 23 -6.85 23.83 -1.88
C GLU A 23 -6.35 22.71 -0.95
N LEU A 24 -7.07 21.58 -0.87
CA LEU A 24 -6.67 20.42 -0.07
C LEU A 24 -5.42 19.74 -0.62
N ALA A 25 -5.34 19.53 -1.93
CA ALA A 25 -4.21 18.89 -2.59
C ALA A 25 -2.90 19.70 -2.43
N ALA A 26 -2.99 21.03 -2.35
CA ALA A 26 -1.84 21.90 -2.09
C ALA A 26 -1.45 21.97 -0.60
N ALA A 27 -2.33 21.56 0.32
CA ALA A 27 -2.07 21.61 1.76
C ALA A 27 -1.27 20.39 2.24
N ALA A 28 -0.52 20.54 3.33
CA ALA A 28 0.13 19.40 3.99
C ALA A 28 -0.90 18.45 4.66
N PRO A 29 -0.62 17.15 4.80
CA PRO A 29 -1.56 16.17 5.40
C PRO A 29 -2.17 16.59 6.74
N ALA A 30 -1.36 17.12 7.66
CA ALA A 30 -1.83 17.60 8.97
C ALA A 30 -2.87 18.73 8.86
N VAL A 31 -2.77 19.56 7.82
CA VAL A 31 -3.76 20.63 7.53
C VAL A 31 -5.01 20.02 6.92
N ARG A 32 -4.88 19.14 5.90
CA ARG A 32 -6.01 18.44 5.27
C ARG A 32 -6.90 17.75 6.31
N ARG A 33 -6.28 16.98 7.21
CA ARG A 33 -6.99 16.24 8.26
C ARG A 33 -7.86 17.11 9.17
N ARG A 34 -7.45 18.36 9.43
CA ARG A 34 -8.27 19.32 10.21
C ARG A 34 -9.50 19.77 9.42
N PHE A 35 -9.34 20.00 8.11
CA PHE A 35 -10.45 20.37 7.22
C PHE A 35 -11.40 19.20 6.94
N TYR A 36 -10.93 17.96 6.92
CA TYR A 36 -11.78 16.79 6.69
C TYR A 36 -12.96 16.68 7.64
N ALA A 37 -12.78 17.10 8.90
CA ALA A 37 -13.82 17.11 9.91
C ALA A 37 -14.89 18.19 9.71
N THR A 38 -14.61 19.23 8.90
CA THR A 38 -15.54 20.34 8.64
C THR A 38 -16.40 20.11 7.40
N LEU A 39 -15.99 19.21 6.50
CA LEU A 39 -16.72 18.91 5.28
C LEU A 39 -17.95 18.04 5.57
N ASP A 40 -19.09 18.40 4.99
CA ASP A 40 -20.26 17.53 5.00
C ASP A 40 -20.18 16.46 3.90
N THR A 41 -21.17 15.57 3.87
CA THR A 41 -21.22 14.46 2.91
C THR A 41 -21.32 14.94 1.46
N GLY A 42 -21.98 16.07 1.21
CA GLY A 42 -22.14 16.65 -0.13
C GLY A 42 -20.84 17.27 -0.63
N ASP A 43 -20.16 18.02 0.22
CA ASP A 43 -18.84 18.58 -0.08
C ASP A 43 -17.82 17.48 -0.34
N TRP A 44 -17.82 16.42 0.48
CA TRP A 44 -16.97 15.26 0.23
C TRP A 44 -17.24 14.59 -1.11
N ALA A 45 -18.51 14.39 -1.48
CA ALA A 45 -18.86 13.81 -2.77
C ALA A 45 -18.34 14.66 -3.94
N GLN A 46 -18.34 15.99 -3.79
CA GLN A 46 -17.80 16.94 -4.76
C GLN A 46 -16.27 16.92 -4.82
N VAL A 47 -15.59 16.83 -3.67
CA VAL A 47 -14.12 16.74 -3.57
C VAL A 47 -13.61 15.44 -4.19
N LEU A 48 -14.23 14.28 -3.86
CA LEU A 48 -13.85 12.99 -4.43
C LEU A 48 -14.06 12.96 -5.95
N ALA A 49 -15.16 13.56 -6.44
CA ALA A 49 -15.40 13.69 -7.88
C ALA A 49 -14.38 14.60 -8.58
N ALA A 50 -13.88 15.63 -7.89
CA ALA A 50 -12.84 16.52 -8.41
C ALA A 50 -11.47 15.81 -8.45
N ALA A 51 -11.13 15.08 -7.38
CA ALA A 51 -9.93 14.25 -7.32
C ALA A 51 -9.92 13.21 -8.44
N ASP A 52 -11.04 12.51 -8.66
CA ASP A 52 -11.15 11.53 -9.75
C ASP A 52 -11.00 12.18 -11.13
N ALA A 53 -11.65 13.32 -11.37
CA ALA A 53 -11.57 14.02 -12.65
C ALA A 53 -10.17 14.61 -12.95
N GLU A 54 -9.46 15.08 -11.94
CA GLU A 54 -8.19 15.82 -12.11
C GLU A 54 -6.95 14.93 -11.92
N ALA A 55 -7.00 14.02 -10.95
CA ALA A 55 -5.90 13.12 -10.62
C ALA A 55 -6.15 11.65 -11.01
N GLY A 56 -7.32 11.31 -11.56
CA GLY A 56 -7.65 9.97 -12.08
C GLY A 56 -7.93 8.92 -11.01
N THR A 57 -8.15 9.34 -9.77
CA THR A 57 -8.63 8.51 -8.67
C THR A 57 -9.25 9.39 -7.57
N PRO A 58 -10.35 8.98 -6.92
CA PRO A 58 -10.93 9.72 -5.80
C PRO A 58 -10.01 9.75 -4.57
N TYR A 59 -9.00 8.86 -4.50
CA TYR A 59 -8.13 8.68 -3.33
C TYR A 59 -6.82 9.48 -3.40
N ALA A 60 -6.67 10.39 -4.36
CA ALA A 60 -5.42 11.11 -4.60
C ALA A 60 -4.96 11.97 -3.40
N LEU A 61 -5.90 12.49 -2.58
CA LEU A 61 -5.59 13.30 -1.39
C LEU A 61 -4.85 12.55 -0.28
N TRP A 62 -4.73 11.22 -0.38
CA TRP A 62 -4.02 10.40 0.60
C TRP A 62 -2.72 9.80 0.05
N ALA A 63 -2.26 10.21 -1.14
CA ALA A 63 -1.05 9.67 -1.77
C ALA A 63 0.24 9.89 -0.95
N ASP A 64 0.26 10.89 -0.07
CA ASP A 64 1.33 11.24 0.88
C ASP A 64 0.88 11.08 2.35
N ASP A 65 -0.28 10.45 2.60
CA ASP A 65 -0.83 10.23 3.93
C ASP A 65 -1.46 8.84 4.08
N PRO A 66 -0.63 7.77 4.11
CA PRO A 66 -1.12 6.40 4.24
C PRO A 66 -1.84 6.17 5.57
N VAL A 67 -1.44 6.82 6.66
CA VAL A 67 -2.16 6.71 7.94
C VAL A 67 -3.56 7.31 7.81
N GLY A 68 -3.67 8.48 7.18
CA GLY A 68 -4.95 9.14 6.94
C GLY A 68 -5.83 8.29 6.04
N PHE A 69 -5.24 7.63 5.04
CA PHE A 69 -5.98 6.69 4.20
C PHE A 69 -6.63 5.57 5.03
N VAL A 70 -5.89 4.96 5.95
CA VAL A 70 -6.46 3.88 6.76
C VAL A 70 -7.54 4.40 7.73
N GLU A 71 -7.36 5.58 8.31
CA GLU A 71 -8.33 6.19 9.23
C GLU A 71 -9.60 6.67 8.52
N ASP A 72 -9.45 7.33 7.39
CA ASP A 72 -10.52 8.08 6.73
C ASP A 72 -11.23 7.25 5.65
N VAL A 73 -10.48 6.46 4.88
CA VAL A 73 -11.02 5.63 3.79
C VAL A 73 -11.35 4.22 4.28
N LEU A 74 -10.45 3.60 5.03
CA LEU A 74 -10.66 2.23 5.51
C LEU A 74 -11.46 2.16 6.83
N GLY A 75 -11.54 3.27 7.56
CA GLY A 75 -12.27 3.37 8.82
C GLY A 75 -11.64 2.55 9.97
N GLU A 76 -10.31 2.40 9.99
CA GLU A 76 -9.60 1.69 11.05
C GLU A 76 -8.63 2.63 11.80
N SER A 77 -8.39 2.32 13.08
CA SER A 77 -7.31 2.94 13.85
C SER A 77 -6.06 2.06 13.84
N GLN A 78 -4.89 2.69 13.85
CA GLN A 78 -3.60 2.03 14.00
C GLN A 78 -2.97 2.44 15.31
N TRP A 79 -2.30 1.51 15.97
CA TRP A 79 -1.44 1.83 17.10
C TRP A 79 -0.11 2.43 16.62
N SER A 80 0.65 3.02 17.53
CA SER A 80 1.81 3.88 17.22
C SER A 80 2.79 3.27 16.22
N ARG A 81 3.24 2.03 16.42
CA ARG A 81 4.22 1.40 15.50
C ARG A 81 3.68 1.15 14.11
N GLN A 82 2.40 0.79 13.98
CA GLN A 82 1.79 0.63 12.67
C GLN A 82 1.74 1.96 11.91
N ARG A 83 1.53 3.07 12.63
CA ARG A 83 1.58 4.43 12.05
C ARG A 83 3.00 4.75 11.60
N ASP A 84 4.00 4.51 12.45
CA ASP A 84 5.42 4.74 12.12
C ASP A 84 5.81 4.02 10.82
N ILE A 85 5.35 2.77 10.63
CA ILE A 85 5.61 1.98 9.43
C ILE A 85 4.98 2.60 8.19
N LEU A 86 3.71 3.00 8.27
CA LEU A 86 3.01 3.62 7.15
C LEU A 86 3.62 4.97 6.78
N GLU A 87 3.89 5.83 7.76
CA GLU A 87 4.53 7.14 7.55
C GLU A 87 5.92 6.97 6.93
N ALA A 88 6.71 6.00 7.38
CA ALA A 88 8.02 5.73 6.82
C ALA A 88 7.98 5.36 5.33
N LEU A 89 6.88 4.78 4.82
CA LEU A 89 6.75 4.46 3.38
C LEU A 89 6.64 5.71 2.50
N VAL A 90 6.23 6.86 3.04
CA VAL A 90 6.16 8.10 2.27
C VAL A 90 7.56 8.59 1.95
N ASP A 91 8.41 8.66 2.98
CA ASP A 91 9.72 9.31 2.95
C ASP A 91 10.88 8.35 2.61
N ASN A 92 10.68 7.04 2.74
CA ASN A 92 11.72 6.04 2.55
C ASN A 92 11.36 5.08 1.42
N ARG A 93 12.28 4.91 0.47
CA ARG A 93 12.11 3.93 -0.62
C ARG A 93 12.09 2.48 -0.14
N ARG A 94 12.77 2.18 0.98
CA ARG A 94 12.85 0.84 1.54
C ARG A 94 12.64 0.90 3.05
N VAL A 95 11.62 0.19 3.52
CA VAL A 95 11.29 0.03 4.93
C VAL A 95 11.35 -1.44 5.28
N ALA A 96 12.14 -1.79 6.30
CA ALA A 96 12.23 -3.14 6.83
C ALA A 96 11.68 -3.20 8.27
N VAL A 97 10.91 -4.24 8.55
CA VAL A 97 10.22 -4.45 9.83
C VAL A 97 10.59 -5.82 10.39
N PRO A 98 11.78 -5.94 11.03
CA PRO A 98 12.14 -7.13 11.81
C PRO A 98 11.15 -7.27 12.95
N SER A 99 10.53 -8.44 13.11
CA SER A 99 9.44 -8.55 14.05
C SER A 99 9.25 -9.97 14.60
N CYS A 100 8.24 -10.18 15.45
CA CYS A 100 7.95 -11.46 16.14
C CYS A 100 6.57 -12.06 15.78
N PHE A 101 6.40 -13.38 15.78
CA PHE A 101 5.13 -14.00 15.40
C PHE A 101 3.89 -13.37 16.08
N GLY A 102 2.80 -13.22 15.33
CA GLY A 102 1.51 -12.73 15.86
C GLY A 102 1.37 -11.22 16.02
N SER A 103 2.37 -10.40 15.68
CA SER A 103 2.34 -8.94 15.92
C SER A 103 1.49 -8.10 14.93
N GLY A 104 0.52 -8.70 14.22
CA GLY A 104 -0.35 -7.97 13.30
C GLY A 104 0.34 -7.37 12.05
N LYS A 105 1.43 -7.99 11.57
CA LYS A 105 2.23 -7.44 10.46
C LYS A 105 1.58 -7.60 9.09
N THR A 106 1.05 -8.79 8.79
CA THR A 106 0.30 -9.04 7.55
C THR A 106 -0.90 -8.11 7.45
N HIS A 107 -1.48 -7.75 8.61
CA HIS A 107 -2.54 -6.75 8.68
C HIS A 107 -2.06 -5.40 8.14
N ILE A 108 -0.98 -4.81 8.67
CA ILE A 108 -0.49 -3.50 8.19
C ILE A 108 0.04 -3.53 6.76
N ALA A 109 0.72 -4.63 6.36
CA ALA A 109 1.18 -4.82 4.99
C ALA A 109 0.01 -4.85 3.99
N ALA A 110 -1.11 -5.48 4.34
CA ALA A 110 -2.30 -5.46 3.48
C ALA A 110 -2.87 -4.03 3.33
N ARG A 111 -2.80 -3.17 4.36
CA ARG A 111 -3.26 -1.77 4.27
C ARG A 111 -2.32 -0.95 3.40
N ALA A 112 -1.02 -1.13 3.55
CA ALA A 112 -0.02 -0.52 2.68
C ALA A 112 -0.25 -0.93 1.22
N ALA A 113 -0.55 -2.21 0.97
CA ALA A 113 -0.85 -2.71 -0.38
C ALA A 113 -2.09 -2.04 -0.99
N VAL A 114 -3.14 -1.89 -0.18
CA VAL A 114 -4.40 -1.29 -0.64
C VAL A 114 -4.24 0.20 -0.88
N TRP A 115 -3.58 0.91 0.02
CA TRP A 115 -3.22 2.31 -0.15
C TRP A 115 -2.48 2.54 -1.47
N SER A 116 -1.35 1.84 -1.69
CA SER A 116 -0.54 2.03 -2.90
C SER A 116 -1.27 1.66 -4.19
N ALA A 117 -2.24 0.74 -4.14
CA ALA A 117 -3.02 0.32 -5.29
C ALA A 117 -4.07 1.35 -5.73
N VAL A 118 -4.58 2.21 -4.84
CA VAL A 118 -5.73 3.08 -5.15
C VAL A 118 -5.44 4.57 -5.17
N VAL A 119 -4.37 5.04 -4.51
CA VAL A 119 -4.03 6.48 -4.45
C VAL A 119 -3.45 7.05 -5.74
N HIS A 120 -3.29 6.22 -6.77
CA HIS A 120 -2.87 6.62 -8.11
C HIS A 120 -3.85 6.06 -9.16
N PRO A 121 -3.94 6.69 -10.35
CA PRO A 121 -4.77 6.16 -11.43
C PRO A 121 -4.44 4.70 -11.77
N PRO A 122 -5.46 3.85 -11.98
CA PRO A 122 -5.26 2.50 -12.47
C PRO A 122 -4.39 2.50 -13.73
N GLY A 123 -3.36 1.65 -13.77
CA GLY A 123 -2.38 1.57 -14.86
C GLY A 123 -1.16 2.48 -14.71
N THR A 124 -1.11 3.37 -13.71
CA THR A 124 0.07 4.22 -13.43
C THR A 124 0.89 3.76 -12.22
N ALA A 125 0.32 2.88 -11.40
CA ALA A 125 0.96 2.25 -10.26
C ALA A 125 0.67 0.74 -10.25
N LEU A 126 1.58 -0.02 -9.65
CA LEU A 126 1.42 -1.45 -9.46
C LEU A 126 1.90 -1.83 -8.06
N THR A 127 1.09 -2.61 -7.36
CA THR A 127 1.45 -3.20 -6.07
C THR A 127 1.68 -4.70 -6.20
N VAL A 128 2.87 -5.16 -5.88
CA VAL A 128 3.18 -6.59 -5.86
C VAL A 128 3.41 -7.06 -4.44
N THR A 129 2.80 -8.19 -4.10
CA THR A 129 2.99 -8.86 -2.80
C THR A 129 3.67 -10.19 -3.02
N THR A 130 4.56 -10.57 -2.12
CA THR A 130 5.24 -11.86 -2.19
C THR A 130 5.52 -12.40 -0.80
N ALA A 131 5.75 -13.70 -0.75
CA ALA A 131 6.14 -14.44 0.45
C ALA A 131 6.87 -15.72 0.04
N THR A 132 7.42 -16.43 1.02
CA THR A 132 8.19 -17.66 0.78
C THR A 132 7.39 -18.75 0.05
N ARG A 133 6.07 -18.81 0.26
CA ARG A 133 5.19 -19.82 -0.34
C ARG A 133 3.94 -19.18 -0.93
N ALA A 134 3.53 -19.61 -2.12
CA ALA A 134 2.27 -19.20 -2.76
C ALA A 134 1.05 -19.27 -1.81
N ARG A 135 0.99 -20.31 -0.97
CA ARG A 135 -0.10 -20.46 0.01
C ARG A 135 -0.17 -19.30 1.02
N GLN A 136 0.97 -18.72 1.41
CA GLN A 136 1.00 -17.58 2.34
C GLN A 136 0.44 -16.34 1.67
N VAL A 137 0.85 -16.08 0.43
CA VAL A 137 0.27 -15.00 -0.38
C VAL A 137 -1.24 -15.17 -0.50
N GLN A 138 -1.70 -16.32 -0.99
CA GLN A 138 -3.12 -16.56 -1.31
C GLN A 138 -4.03 -16.71 -0.08
N ARG A 139 -3.50 -17.22 1.04
CA ARG A 139 -4.31 -17.58 2.23
C ARG A 139 -4.00 -16.77 3.49
N GLN A 140 -3.00 -15.89 3.48
CA GLN A 140 -2.71 -15.00 4.61
C GLN A 140 -2.85 -13.53 4.18
N MET A 141 -2.04 -13.06 3.23
CA MET A 141 -2.07 -11.67 2.76
C MET A 141 -3.37 -11.31 2.03
N TRP A 142 -3.71 -12.08 0.98
CA TRP A 142 -4.81 -11.72 0.09
C TRP A 142 -6.22 -11.82 0.68
N PRO A 143 -6.52 -12.71 1.65
CA PRO A 143 -7.76 -12.64 2.40
C PRO A 143 -7.94 -11.29 3.13
N HIS A 144 -6.88 -10.72 3.71
CA HIS A 144 -6.96 -9.40 4.32
C HIS A 144 -7.25 -8.31 3.28
N ILE A 145 -6.60 -8.35 2.11
CA ILE A 145 -6.87 -7.42 1.00
C ILE A 145 -8.32 -7.54 0.53
N ARG A 146 -8.83 -8.76 0.29
CA ARG A 146 -10.23 -8.97 -0.11
C ARG A 146 -11.21 -8.42 0.92
N GLN A 147 -10.98 -8.73 2.19
CA GLN A 147 -11.86 -8.29 3.26
C GLN A 147 -11.92 -6.76 3.35
N ILE A 148 -10.77 -6.09 3.29
CA ILE A 148 -10.70 -4.63 3.47
C ILE A 148 -11.25 -3.89 2.24
N VAL A 149 -10.96 -4.36 1.03
CA VAL A 149 -11.49 -3.81 -0.22
C VAL A 149 -13.01 -3.91 -0.24
N ALA A 150 -13.56 -5.08 0.09
CA ALA A 150 -15.01 -5.28 0.15
C ALA A 150 -15.67 -4.42 1.24
N ARG A 151 -15.07 -4.35 2.44
CA ARG A 151 -15.63 -3.59 3.56
C ARG A 151 -15.61 -2.08 3.30
N ALA A 152 -14.55 -1.56 2.69
CA ALA A 152 -14.40 -0.13 2.39
C ALA A 152 -15.07 0.28 1.06
N GLY A 153 -15.64 -0.68 0.30
CA GLY A 153 -16.29 -0.39 -0.99
C GLY A 153 -15.31 0.15 -2.05
N LEU A 154 -14.05 -0.28 -2.03
CA LEU A 154 -13.05 0.16 -3.00
C LEU A 154 -13.32 -0.46 -4.38
N PRO A 155 -12.94 0.22 -5.48
CA PRO A 155 -13.33 -0.20 -6.83
C PRO A 155 -12.68 -1.50 -7.28
N GLY A 156 -13.32 -2.14 -8.26
CA GLY A 156 -12.79 -3.31 -8.96
C GLY A 156 -13.06 -4.66 -8.28
N GLU A 157 -12.33 -5.68 -8.72
CA GLU A 157 -12.54 -7.07 -8.35
C GLU A 157 -11.26 -7.70 -7.81
N VAL A 158 -11.36 -8.29 -6.62
CA VAL A 158 -10.23 -8.93 -5.94
C VAL A 158 -10.41 -10.45 -5.97
N GLY A 159 -9.56 -11.13 -6.73
CA GLY A 159 -9.49 -12.58 -6.80
C GLY A 159 -8.64 -13.22 -5.70
N VAL A 160 -8.13 -14.42 -5.99
CA VAL A 160 -7.31 -15.18 -5.03
C VAL A 160 -5.99 -14.48 -4.70
N ALA A 161 -5.31 -13.98 -5.74
CA ALA A 161 -4.03 -13.28 -5.63
C ALA A 161 -3.86 -12.15 -6.66
N GLN A 162 -4.97 -11.58 -7.17
CA GLN A 162 -4.94 -10.49 -8.15
C GLN A 162 -6.11 -9.54 -7.92
N TRP A 163 -5.85 -8.23 -8.03
CA TRP A 163 -6.86 -7.18 -7.98
C TRP A 163 -6.83 -6.41 -9.28
N LYS A 164 -7.99 -6.32 -9.93
CA LYS A 164 -8.18 -5.50 -11.13
C LYS A 164 -9.14 -4.35 -10.86
N MET A 165 -8.86 -3.19 -11.41
CA MET A 165 -9.75 -2.03 -11.39
C MET A 165 -10.00 -1.54 -12.82
N PRO A 166 -11.16 -0.96 -13.13
CA PRO A 166 -11.34 -0.27 -14.39
C PRO A 166 -10.46 0.98 -14.42
N ASP A 167 -9.77 1.23 -15.53
CA ASP A 167 -9.17 2.53 -15.80
C ASP A 167 -10.24 3.55 -16.24
N ARG A 168 -9.83 4.78 -16.52
CA ARG A 168 -10.71 5.87 -17.02
C ARG A 168 -11.42 5.56 -18.34
N HIS A 169 -10.95 4.57 -19.08
CA HIS A 169 -11.55 4.12 -20.35
C HIS A 169 -12.43 2.88 -20.15
N GLY A 170 -12.60 2.41 -18.91
CA GLY A 170 -13.35 1.20 -18.57
C GLY A 170 -12.58 -0.10 -18.81
N SER A 171 -11.29 -0.04 -19.16
CA SER A 171 -10.47 -1.23 -19.36
C SER A 171 -10.05 -1.82 -18.03
N SER A 172 -10.21 -3.14 -17.87
CA SER A 172 -9.79 -3.84 -16.65
C SER A 172 -8.26 -3.94 -16.59
N VAL A 173 -7.65 -3.26 -15.63
CA VAL A 173 -6.19 -3.23 -15.42
C VAL A 173 -5.81 -3.86 -14.09
N VAL A 174 -4.69 -4.58 -14.05
CA VAL A 174 -4.16 -5.15 -12.81
C VAL A 174 -3.48 -4.05 -12.00
N VAL A 175 -3.96 -3.81 -10.78
CA VAL A 175 -3.43 -2.78 -9.87
C VAL A 175 -2.63 -3.40 -8.72
N ALA A 176 -2.95 -4.64 -8.38
CA ALA A 176 -2.16 -5.43 -7.46
C ALA A 176 -2.17 -6.92 -7.82
N TYR A 177 -1.07 -7.61 -7.55
CA TYR A 177 -1.07 -9.08 -7.58
C TYR A 177 -0.04 -9.66 -6.60
N GLY A 178 -0.25 -10.94 -6.29
CA GLY A 178 0.59 -11.72 -5.41
C GLY A 178 1.30 -12.82 -6.17
N PHE A 179 2.59 -12.99 -5.91
CA PHE A 179 3.38 -14.07 -6.50
C PHE A 179 4.32 -14.68 -5.46
N SER A 180 4.79 -15.91 -5.70
CA SER A 180 5.88 -16.51 -4.94
C SER A 180 6.89 -17.07 -5.92
N ALA A 181 8.16 -16.81 -5.69
CA ALA A 181 9.24 -17.37 -6.48
C ALA A 181 9.84 -18.58 -5.74
N PRO A 182 9.91 -19.78 -6.36
CA PRO A 182 10.75 -20.86 -5.88
C PRO A 182 12.20 -20.36 -5.66
N PRO A 183 12.96 -20.91 -4.69
CA PRO A 183 14.28 -20.36 -4.32
C PRO A 183 15.31 -20.22 -5.46
N HIS A 184 15.14 -20.95 -6.55
CA HIS A 184 16.05 -21.00 -7.71
C HIS A 184 15.50 -20.29 -8.96
N ASP A 185 14.30 -19.70 -8.88
CA ASP A 185 13.61 -19.13 -10.04
C ASP A 185 13.61 -17.60 -9.99
N GLU A 186 14.73 -17.00 -10.38
CA GLU A 186 14.85 -15.54 -10.51
C GLU A 186 13.90 -14.97 -11.59
N SER A 187 13.49 -15.80 -12.56
CA SER A 187 12.63 -15.35 -13.66
C SER A 187 11.24 -14.93 -13.18
N ALA A 188 10.79 -15.49 -12.05
CA ALA A 188 9.53 -15.10 -11.39
C ALA A 188 9.52 -13.63 -10.91
N VAL A 189 10.68 -12.98 -10.78
CA VAL A 189 10.81 -11.57 -10.37
C VAL A 189 11.04 -10.66 -11.59
N GLN A 190 11.34 -11.22 -12.76
CA GLN A 190 11.61 -10.46 -13.99
C GLN A 190 10.33 -9.89 -14.60
N GLY A 191 10.47 -8.75 -15.31
CA GLY A 191 9.35 -8.10 -16.02
C GLY A 191 8.39 -7.31 -15.12
N ILE A 192 8.60 -7.31 -13.80
CA ILE A 192 7.81 -6.50 -12.87
C ILE A 192 8.29 -5.04 -12.95
N HIS A 193 7.53 -4.18 -13.62
CA HIS A 193 7.83 -2.76 -13.66
C HIS A 193 6.56 -1.91 -13.71
N ALA A 194 6.60 -0.74 -13.09
CA ALA A 194 5.56 0.28 -13.19
C ALA A 194 6.19 1.65 -12.88
N PRO A 195 5.59 2.76 -13.34
CA PRO A 195 6.06 4.10 -12.99
C PRO A 195 6.12 4.33 -11.48
N ARG A 196 5.17 3.73 -10.74
CA ARG A 196 5.13 3.67 -9.27
C ARG A 196 4.93 2.23 -8.84
N LEU A 197 6.00 1.58 -8.42
CA LEU A 197 5.97 0.19 -7.96
C LEU A 197 6.01 0.15 -6.44
N MET A 198 5.10 -0.59 -5.83
CA MET A 198 5.17 -0.96 -4.42
C MET A 198 5.44 -2.46 -4.31
N VAL A 199 6.52 -2.85 -3.67
CA VAL A 199 6.89 -4.25 -3.41
C VAL A 199 6.70 -4.55 -1.93
N ILE A 200 5.84 -5.51 -1.61
CA ILE A 200 5.59 -5.94 -0.24
C ILE A 200 6.05 -7.38 -0.09
N VAL A 201 7.04 -7.60 0.75
CA VAL A 201 7.59 -8.91 1.06
C VAL A 201 7.13 -9.29 2.46
N ASP A 202 6.17 -10.20 2.55
CA ASP A 202 5.77 -10.83 3.81
C ASP A 202 6.64 -12.07 4.06
N GLU A 203 6.92 -12.38 5.32
CA GLU A 203 7.84 -13.46 5.71
C GLU A 203 9.24 -13.31 5.09
N ALA A 204 9.74 -12.06 5.03
CA ALA A 204 11.00 -11.69 4.37
C ALA A 204 12.22 -12.48 4.86
N GLY A 205 12.25 -12.89 6.12
CA GLY A 205 13.34 -13.70 6.68
C GLY A 205 13.49 -15.08 6.05
N GLY A 206 12.44 -15.62 5.42
CA GLY A 206 12.53 -16.91 4.71
C GLY A 206 12.78 -16.76 3.20
N ILE A 207 13.00 -15.55 2.69
CA ILE A 207 13.34 -15.33 1.28
C ILE A 207 14.80 -15.69 1.06
N GLY A 208 15.04 -16.66 0.16
CA GLY A 208 16.37 -17.10 -0.21
C GLY A 208 17.19 -16.00 -0.91
N ARG A 209 18.52 -16.09 -0.79
CA ARG A 209 19.47 -15.07 -1.28
C ARG A 209 19.35 -14.75 -2.77
N ILE A 210 19.10 -15.77 -3.60
CA ILE A 210 18.91 -15.67 -5.05
C ILE A 210 17.70 -14.77 -5.37
N ILE A 211 16.54 -15.11 -4.82
CA ILE A 211 15.30 -14.34 -5.01
C ILE A 211 15.43 -12.94 -4.42
N GLY A 212 16.02 -12.81 -3.22
CA GLY A 212 16.27 -11.52 -2.61
C GLY A 212 17.20 -10.63 -3.45
N ALA A 213 18.21 -11.20 -4.10
CA ALA A 213 19.08 -10.48 -5.02
C ALA A 213 18.33 -9.99 -6.27
N ALA A 214 17.49 -10.84 -6.87
CA ALA A 214 16.62 -10.44 -7.98
C ALA A 214 15.65 -9.32 -7.57
N MET A 215 15.06 -9.40 -6.37
CA MET A 215 14.16 -8.36 -5.85
C MET A 215 14.86 -7.01 -5.69
N ARG A 216 16.14 -6.97 -5.28
CA ARG A 216 16.90 -5.70 -5.22
C ARG A 216 16.94 -4.97 -6.57
N GLY A 217 16.97 -5.72 -7.68
CA GLY A 217 16.89 -5.14 -9.03
C GLY A 217 15.58 -4.40 -9.30
N LEU A 218 14.46 -4.81 -8.69
CA LEU A 218 13.17 -4.11 -8.79
C LEU A 218 13.16 -2.79 -8.01
N LEU A 219 13.94 -2.73 -6.92
CA LEU A 219 13.94 -1.63 -5.96
C LEU A 219 14.81 -0.43 -6.39
N THR A 220 15.31 -0.42 -7.62
CA THR A 220 16.16 0.67 -8.14
C THR A 220 15.36 1.81 -8.77
N GLY A 221 14.08 1.60 -9.09
CA GLY A 221 13.22 2.61 -9.68
C GLY A 221 13.07 3.85 -8.79
N GLU A 222 13.01 5.03 -9.40
CA GLU A 222 12.99 6.32 -8.69
C GLU A 222 11.81 6.43 -7.71
N HIS A 223 10.63 5.99 -8.14
CA HIS A 223 9.41 5.98 -7.33
C HIS A 223 9.03 4.60 -6.80
N THR A 224 9.97 3.64 -6.83
CA THR A 224 9.75 2.31 -6.26
C THR A 224 9.84 2.39 -4.74
N ARG A 225 8.86 1.78 -4.07
CA ARG A 225 8.82 1.61 -2.62
C ARG A 225 8.82 0.13 -2.26
N ALA A 226 9.42 -0.20 -1.12
CA ALA A 226 9.46 -1.55 -0.59
C ALA A 226 9.09 -1.58 0.90
N LEU A 227 8.23 -2.52 1.26
CA LEU A 227 7.96 -2.89 2.64
C LEU A 227 8.37 -4.35 2.85
N LEU A 228 9.40 -4.57 3.66
CA LEU A 228 9.94 -5.88 3.96
C LEU A 228 9.58 -6.24 5.39
N ILE A 229 8.71 -7.23 5.56
CA ILE A 229 8.26 -7.66 6.87
C ILE A 229 8.64 -9.11 7.07
N GLY A 230 9.30 -9.42 8.17
CA GLY A 230 9.62 -10.79 8.51
C GLY A 230 10.21 -10.91 9.89
N ASN A 231 10.26 -12.13 10.37
CA ASN A 231 11.09 -12.47 11.51
C ASN A 231 12.51 -12.77 10.98
N PRO A 232 13.57 -12.45 11.72
CA PRO A 232 14.93 -12.88 11.36
C PRO A 232 14.99 -14.40 11.15
N ALA A 233 15.87 -14.86 10.25
CA ALA A 233 16.07 -16.29 10.03
C ALA A 233 16.71 -16.90 11.29
N THR A 234 16.19 -18.02 11.77
CA THR A 234 16.78 -18.70 12.94
C THR A 234 18.03 -19.50 12.59
N ASP A 235 18.13 -19.96 11.34
CA ASP A 235 19.10 -20.99 10.92
C ASP A 235 19.99 -20.54 9.73
N ASP A 236 19.87 -19.30 9.25
CA ASP A 236 20.67 -18.74 8.14
C ASP A 236 21.27 -17.39 8.55
N GLU A 237 22.47 -17.43 9.13
CA GLU A 237 23.20 -16.21 9.51
C GLU A 237 23.55 -15.36 8.29
N GLY A 238 23.35 -14.05 8.43
CA GLY A 238 23.57 -13.10 7.36
C GLY A 238 22.60 -13.30 6.21
N SER A 239 21.38 -13.78 6.47
CA SER A 239 20.31 -13.96 5.46
C SER A 239 20.08 -12.68 4.65
N TRP A 240 19.39 -12.79 3.52
CA TRP A 240 19.07 -11.61 2.71
C TRP A 240 18.32 -10.52 3.50
N PHE A 241 17.40 -10.93 4.36
CA PHE A 241 16.63 -9.98 5.17
C PHE A 241 17.50 -9.29 6.22
N GLU A 242 18.40 -10.01 6.89
CA GLU A 242 19.36 -9.42 7.85
C GLU A 242 20.30 -8.44 7.16
N GLN A 243 20.86 -8.81 6.00
CA GLN A 243 21.69 -7.90 5.20
C GLN A 243 20.91 -6.66 4.78
N THR A 244 19.64 -6.80 4.43
CA THR A 244 18.77 -5.68 4.07
C THR A 244 18.50 -4.78 5.28
N CYS A 245 18.37 -5.35 6.49
CA CYS A 245 18.22 -4.57 7.71
C CYS A 245 19.52 -3.86 8.14
N ALA A 246 20.69 -4.38 7.74
CA ALA A 246 21.98 -3.74 7.99
C ALA A 246 22.33 -2.64 6.97
N ASP A 247 21.59 -2.52 5.86
CA ASP A 247 21.82 -1.50 4.84
C ASP A 247 21.41 -0.10 5.35
N PRO A 248 22.32 0.88 5.41
CA PRO A 248 22.03 2.23 5.93
C PRO A 248 21.01 3.00 5.10
N THR A 249 20.72 2.56 3.87
CA THR A 249 19.71 3.15 2.99
C THR A 249 18.31 2.59 3.20
N VAL A 250 18.15 1.64 4.12
CA VAL A 250 16.88 1.03 4.50
C VAL A 250 16.44 1.57 5.86
N ARG A 251 15.20 2.05 5.95
CA ARG A 251 14.61 2.45 7.22
C ARG A 251 14.14 1.21 7.98
N VAL A 252 14.78 0.90 9.10
CA VAL A 252 14.43 -0.25 9.94
C VAL A 252 13.53 0.18 11.09
N LEU A 253 12.39 -0.48 11.24
CA LEU A 253 11.40 -0.25 12.30
C LEU A 253 11.00 -1.59 12.93
N PRO A 254 11.71 -2.03 13.99
CA PRO A 254 11.39 -3.31 14.61
C PRO A 254 10.06 -3.28 15.37
N ILE A 255 9.35 -4.42 15.39
CA ILE A 255 8.18 -4.63 16.26
C ILE A 255 8.51 -5.73 17.26
N SER A 256 8.44 -5.43 18.55
CA SER A 256 8.60 -6.39 19.63
C SER A 256 7.26 -6.85 20.21
N VAL A 257 7.29 -7.86 21.08
CA VAL A 257 6.10 -8.39 21.79
C VAL A 257 5.57 -7.38 22.83
N TYR A 258 6.35 -6.36 23.18
CA TYR A 258 6.01 -5.35 24.19
C TYR A 258 5.48 -4.04 23.61
N ASP A 259 5.47 -3.93 22.28
CA ASP A 259 4.92 -2.82 21.52
C ASP A 259 3.40 -3.06 21.30
#